data_AF-D1CER4-F1
#
_entry.id   AF-D1CER4-F1
#
_cell.length_a   1.000
_cell.length_b   1.000
_cell.length_c   1.000
_cell.angle_alpha   90.00
_cell.angle_beta   90.00
_cell.angle_gamma   90.00
#
_symmetry.space_group_name_H-M   'P 1'
#
loop_
_entity.id
_entity.type
_entity.pdbx_description
1 polymer ?
#
loop_
_entity_poly.entity_id
_entity_poly.type
_entity_poly.pdbx_seq_one_letter_code
_entity_poly.pdbx_strand_id
1 'polypeptide(L)'
;MSFKKSALLLWPISALAWASIAYYIFSINIGAESDIFAVTRLLYYGLLVIAPITAAIPICRLTDSRIFWFESLIYWAGLLYMFTFVPPDRYGLPGYLLFMVMFFGACYTIFMPIGYAIGFRLFTLRAHKRDVNRARREAYLLALFLALSAAMNVAGLFNLINAVLLLLILILIELFALAHKSGSEA
;
A
#
# COMPACT_ATOMS: atom_id res chain seq x y z
N MET A 1 -2.97 9.34 26.57
CA MET A 1 -3.88 8.20 26.32
C MET A 1 -3.04 6.97 26.01
N SER A 2 -3.22 5.85 26.73
CA SER A 2 -2.44 4.62 26.47
C SER A 2 -2.61 4.15 25.02
N PHE A 3 -1.53 3.68 24.38
CA PHE A 3 -1.51 3.18 22.99
C PHE A 3 -2.68 2.24 22.70
N LYS A 4 -2.97 1.31 23.63
CA LYS A 4 -4.07 0.34 23.51
C LYS A 4 -5.43 1.02 23.40
N LYS A 5 -5.72 2.05 24.21
CA LYS A 5 -7.02 2.73 24.23
C LYS A 5 -7.29 3.52 22.95
N SER A 6 -6.27 4.14 22.38
CA SER A 6 -6.42 4.89 21.13
C SER A 6 -6.47 3.98 19.91
N ALA A 7 -5.70 2.89 19.88
CA ALA A 7 -5.81 1.88 18.82
C ALA A 7 -7.22 1.24 18.81
N LEU A 8 -7.77 0.90 19.97
CA LEU A 8 -9.12 0.32 20.10
C LEU A 8 -10.22 1.19 19.49
N LEU A 9 -10.09 2.52 19.56
CA LEU A 9 -11.06 3.45 18.96
C LEU A 9 -10.81 3.68 17.46
N LEU A 10 -9.56 3.70 17.01
CA LEU A 10 -9.22 3.99 15.61
C LEU A 10 -9.57 2.85 14.66
N TRP A 11 -9.47 1.58 15.10
CA TRP A 11 -9.77 0.43 14.24
C TRP A 11 -11.24 0.40 13.76
N PRO A 12 -12.27 0.55 14.62
CA PRO A 12 -13.66 0.63 14.17
C PRO A 12 -13.94 1.83 13.26
N ILE A 13 -13.36 3.01 13.58
CA ILE A 13 -13.52 4.22 12.75
C ILE A 13 -12.94 3.98 11.37
N SER A 14 -11.74 3.40 11.29
CA SER A 14 -11.09 3.08 10.03
C SER A 14 -11.90 2.07 9.23
N ALA A 15 -12.37 0.98 9.87
CA ALA A 15 -13.20 -0.02 9.21
C ALA A 15 -14.51 0.58 8.65
N LEU A 16 -15.17 1.44 9.42
CA LEU A 16 -16.37 2.14 8.97
C LEU A 16 -16.09 3.11 7.82
N ALA A 17 -14.97 3.83 7.86
CA ALA A 17 -14.56 4.72 6.78
C ALA A 17 -14.27 3.94 5.47
N TRP A 18 -13.54 2.82 5.55
CA TRP A 18 -13.28 1.93 4.41
C TRP A 18 -14.55 1.30 3.85
N ALA A 19 -15.46 0.84 4.73
CA ALA A 19 -16.75 0.32 4.32
C ALA A 19 -17.59 1.40 3.62
N SER A 20 -17.54 2.64 4.12
CA SER A 20 -18.23 3.77 3.50
C SER A 20 -17.66 4.07 2.10
N ILE A 21 -16.35 4.09 1.93
CA ILE A 21 -15.70 4.24 0.61
C ILE A 21 -16.21 3.18 -0.36
N ALA A 22 -16.21 1.91 0.05
CA ALA A 22 -16.69 0.81 -0.78
C ALA A 22 -18.18 1.01 -1.16
N TYR A 23 -19.02 1.44 -0.21
CA TYR A 23 -20.42 1.75 -0.48
C TYR A 23 -20.58 2.90 -1.50
N TYR A 24 -19.82 3.98 -1.38
CA TYR A 24 -19.85 5.09 -2.34
C TYR A 24 -19.43 4.67 -3.76
N ILE A 25 -18.41 3.81 -3.86
CA ILE A 25 -17.93 3.31 -5.15
C ILE A 25 -18.94 2.33 -5.77
N PHE A 26 -19.36 1.30 -5.04
CA PHE A 26 -20.11 0.18 -5.64
C PHE A 26 -21.63 0.37 -5.62
N SER A 27 -22.18 1.09 -4.63
CA SER A 27 -23.64 1.24 -4.48
C SER A 27 -24.13 2.59 -5.01
N ILE A 28 -23.40 3.68 -4.72
CA ILE A 28 -23.78 5.03 -5.20
C ILE A 28 -23.22 5.29 -6.60
N ASN A 29 -22.13 4.63 -6.99
CA ASN A 29 -21.37 4.94 -8.21
C ASN A 29 -20.97 6.43 -8.26
N ILE A 30 -20.30 6.88 -7.19
CA ILE A 30 -19.93 8.29 -7.01
C ILE A 30 -19.09 8.87 -8.18
N GLY A 31 -18.44 8.02 -8.97
CA GLY A 31 -17.69 8.43 -10.17
C GLY A 31 -18.56 9.01 -11.29
N ALA A 32 -19.86 8.72 -11.30
CA ALA A 32 -20.81 9.25 -12.28
C ALA A 32 -21.28 10.70 -11.95
N GLU A 33 -21.03 11.17 -10.73
CA GLU A 33 -21.43 12.51 -10.29
C GLU A 33 -20.53 13.58 -10.95
N SER A 34 -21.12 14.42 -11.80
CA SER A 34 -20.37 15.39 -12.60
C SER A 34 -19.95 16.62 -11.80
N ASP A 35 -20.78 17.09 -10.86
CA ASP A 35 -20.49 18.28 -10.05
C ASP A 35 -19.42 17.96 -9.00
N ILE A 36 -18.29 18.66 -9.09
CA ILE A 36 -17.12 18.49 -8.22
C ILE A 36 -17.42 18.90 -6.78
N PHE A 37 -18.34 19.85 -6.57
CA PHE A 37 -18.72 20.38 -5.26
C PHE A 37 -19.98 19.75 -4.69
N ALA A 38 -20.51 18.69 -5.33
CA ALA A 38 -21.60 17.91 -4.78
C ALA A 38 -21.25 17.42 -3.37
N VAL A 39 -22.19 17.57 -2.43
CA VAL A 39 -22.00 17.21 -1.02
C VAL A 39 -21.54 15.75 -0.89
N THR A 40 -22.07 14.86 -1.72
CA THR A 40 -21.69 13.44 -1.78
C THR A 40 -20.21 13.24 -2.13
N ARG A 41 -19.67 14.00 -3.10
CA ARG A 41 -18.24 13.95 -3.46
C ARG A 41 -17.35 14.57 -2.39
N LEU A 42 -17.79 15.67 -1.77
CA LEU A 42 -17.05 16.27 -0.65
C LEU A 42 -16.93 15.29 0.53
N LEU A 43 -18.01 14.57 0.86
CA LEU A 43 -17.98 13.50 1.86
C LEU A 43 -17.02 12.38 1.45
N TYR A 44 -17.05 11.96 0.18
CA TYR A 44 -16.12 10.97 -0.36
C TYR A 44 -14.66 11.41 -0.24
N TYR A 45 -14.32 12.65 -0.60
CA TYR A 45 -12.97 13.19 -0.43
C TYR A 45 -12.53 13.22 1.04
N GLY A 46 -13.44 13.58 1.94
CA GLY A 46 -13.19 13.48 3.38
C GLY A 46 -12.84 12.04 3.78
N LEU A 47 -13.58 11.05 3.27
CA LEU A 47 -13.32 9.63 3.54
C LEU A 47 -11.98 9.16 2.95
N LEU A 48 -11.61 9.61 1.75
CA LEU A 48 -10.30 9.30 1.13
C LEU A 48 -9.13 9.73 2.01
N VAL A 49 -9.31 10.76 2.84
CA VAL A 49 -8.29 11.24 3.78
C VAL A 49 -8.39 10.50 5.13
N ILE A 50 -9.59 10.40 5.69
CA ILE A 50 -9.82 9.84 7.02
C ILE A 50 -9.49 8.35 7.08
N ALA A 51 -9.89 7.57 6.07
CA ALA A 51 -9.70 6.12 6.06
C ALA A 51 -8.22 5.68 6.14
N PRO A 52 -7.31 6.16 5.26
CA PRO A 52 -5.90 5.77 5.35
C PRO A 52 -5.20 6.33 6.59
N ILE A 53 -5.51 7.57 7.02
CA ILE A 53 -4.89 8.14 8.22
C ILE A 53 -5.24 7.31 9.46
N THR A 54 -6.53 6.99 9.65
CA THR A 54 -6.99 6.21 10.80
C THR A 54 -6.46 4.78 10.80
N ALA A 55 -6.28 4.18 9.61
CA ALA A 55 -5.64 2.87 9.45
C ALA A 55 -4.13 2.91 9.78
N ALA A 56 -3.45 3.98 9.36
CA ALA A 56 -2.00 4.07 9.46
C ALA A 56 -1.49 4.53 10.83
N ILE A 57 -2.24 5.35 11.59
CA ILE A 57 -1.81 5.83 12.92
C ILE A 57 -1.44 4.68 13.88
N PRO A 58 -2.26 3.62 14.05
CA PRO A 58 -1.88 2.47 14.87
C PRO A 58 -0.57 1.83 14.39
N ILE A 59 -0.38 1.70 13.08
CA ILE A 59 0.81 1.08 12.47
C ILE A 59 2.05 1.94 12.67
N CYS A 60 1.97 3.26 12.50
CA CYS A 60 3.06 4.20 12.76
C CYS A 60 3.60 4.07 14.18
N ARG A 61 2.69 3.87 15.14
CA ARG A 61 3.05 3.69 16.55
C ARG A 61 3.60 2.30 16.88
N LEU A 62 3.25 1.28 16.10
CA LEU A 62 3.81 -0.07 16.24
C LEU A 62 5.21 -0.18 15.64
N THR A 63 5.46 0.55 14.55
CA THR A 63 6.69 0.46 13.75
C THR A 63 7.67 1.61 14.02
N ASP A 64 7.31 2.56 14.89
CA ASP A 64 8.02 3.82 15.14
C ASP A 64 8.30 4.67 13.86
N SER A 65 7.62 4.37 12.75
CA SER A 65 7.76 5.10 11.49
C SER A 65 6.81 6.30 11.45
N ARG A 66 7.35 7.51 11.58
CA ARG A 66 6.57 8.76 11.52
C ARG A 66 6.06 9.10 10.11
N ILE A 67 6.68 8.57 9.07
CA ILE A 67 6.36 8.95 7.67
C ILE A 67 5.26 8.05 7.09
N PHE A 68 5.03 6.88 7.68
CA PHE A 68 4.14 5.86 7.13
C PHE A 68 2.68 6.32 6.96
N TRP A 69 2.15 7.17 7.85
CA TRP A 69 0.78 7.69 7.70
C TRP A 69 0.63 8.59 6.47
N PHE A 70 1.69 9.31 6.11
CA PHE A 70 1.70 10.19 4.95
C PHE A 70 1.82 9.37 3.66
N GLU A 71 2.69 8.35 3.65
CA GLU A 71 2.78 7.37 2.55
C GLU A 71 1.41 6.71 2.31
N SER A 72 0.78 6.20 3.37
CA SER A 72 -0.53 5.56 3.29
C SER A 72 -1.60 6.51 2.75
N LEU A 73 -1.63 7.76 3.23
CA LEU A 73 -2.55 8.77 2.75
C LEU A 73 -2.37 9.02 1.24
N ILE A 74 -1.15 9.31 0.79
CA ILE A 74 -0.89 9.62 -0.62
C ILE A 74 -1.30 8.47 -1.51
N TYR A 75 -0.83 7.26 -1.20
CA TYR A 75 -1.03 6.12 -2.10
C TYR A 75 -2.47 5.65 -2.13
N TRP A 76 -3.16 5.57 -0.99
CA TRP A 76 -4.56 5.16 -0.97
C TRP A 76 -5.51 6.23 -1.49
N ALA A 77 -5.34 7.49 -1.07
CA ALA A 77 -6.19 8.56 -1.58
C ALA A 77 -5.98 8.75 -3.09
N GLY A 78 -4.72 8.72 -3.55
CA GLY A 78 -4.38 8.80 -4.97
C GLY A 78 -4.95 7.61 -5.75
N LEU A 79 -4.74 6.38 -5.30
CA LEU A 79 -5.25 5.18 -5.97
C LEU A 79 -6.77 5.20 -6.07
N LEU A 80 -7.47 5.45 -4.97
CA LEU A 80 -8.94 5.46 -4.95
C LEU A 80 -9.52 6.62 -5.74
N TYR A 81 -8.90 7.80 -5.68
CA TYR A 81 -9.31 8.94 -6.50
C TYR A 81 -9.19 8.59 -7.98
N MET A 82 -8.05 8.02 -8.39
CA MET A 82 -7.86 7.62 -9.78
C MET A 82 -8.85 6.53 -10.19
N PHE A 83 -8.98 5.49 -9.37
CA PHE A 83 -9.94 4.40 -9.59
C PHE A 83 -11.38 4.88 -9.76
N THR A 84 -11.77 5.96 -9.06
CA THR A 84 -13.15 6.45 -9.03
C THR A 84 -13.44 7.49 -10.11
N PHE A 85 -12.50 8.42 -10.36
CA PHE A 85 -12.76 9.61 -11.18
C PHE A 85 -11.85 9.73 -12.42
N VAL A 86 -10.75 8.98 -12.48
CA VAL A 86 -9.71 9.15 -13.50
C VAL A 86 -9.49 7.81 -14.21
N PRO A 87 -10.25 7.52 -15.29
CA PRO A 87 -10.01 6.35 -16.11
C PRO A 87 -8.56 6.37 -16.61
N PRO A 88 -7.76 5.31 -16.37
CA PRO A 88 -6.33 5.31 -16.71
C PRO A 88 -6.09 5.34 -18.22
N ASP A 89 -7.03 4.82 -19.01
CA ASP A 89 -7.05 4.83 -20.47
C ASP A 89 -7.16 6.25 -21.05
N ARG A 90 -7.89 7.15 -20.38
CA ARG A 90 -8.09 8.53 -20.84
C ARG A 90 -6.79 9.32 -21.02
N TYR A 91 -5.76 8.99 -20.25
CA TYR A 91 -4.48 9.70 -20.23
C TYR A 91 -3.33 8.88 -20.83
N GLY A 92 -3.61 7.72 -21.44
CA GLY A 92 -2.61 6.85 -22.04
C GLY A 92 -1.52 6.40 -21.05
N LEU A 93 -0.30 6.22 -21.56
CA LEU A 93 0.82 5.67 -20.78
C LEU A 93 1.11 6.43 -19.46
N PRO A 94 1.15 7.78 -19.41
CA PRO A 94 1.36 8.50 -18.14
C PRO A 94 0.29 8.21 -17.09
N GLY A 95 -0.98 8.10 -17.50
CA GLY A 95 -2.08 7.75 -16.59
C GLY A 95 -1.90 6.37 -15.98
N TYR A 96 -1.56 5.38 -16.82
CA TYR A 96 -1.24 4.03 -16.35
C TYR A 96 -0.03 3.99 -15.43
N LEU A 97 1.06 4.69 -15.75
CA LEU A 97 2.25 4.73 -14.89
C LEU A 97 1.93 5.33 -13.52
N LEU A 98 1.19 6.43 -13.49
CA LEU A 98 0.78 7.06 -12.23
C LEU A 98 -0.13 6.12 -11.42
N PHE A 99 -1.09 5.47 -12.07
CA PHE A 99 -1.95 4.47 -11.41
C PHE A 99 -1.12 3.31 -10.82
N MET A 100 -0.14 2.80 -11.58
CA MET A 100 0.74 1.71 -11.11
C MET A 100 1.63 2.13 -9.95
N VAL A 101 2.12 3.37 -9.92
CA VAL A 101 2.87 3.92 -8.78
C VAL A 101 1.99 4.00 -7.53
N MET A 102 0.75 4.47 -7.67
CA MET A 102 -0.20 4.52 -6.55
C MET A 102 -0.57 3.10 -6.07
N PHE A 103 -0.78 2.17 -6.99
CA PHE A 103 -1.06 0.76 -6.68
C PHE A 103 0.10 0.08 -5.96
N PHE A 104 1.33 0.28 -6.45
CA PHE A 104 2.56 -0.18 -5.81
C PHE A 104 2.65 0.34 -4.37
N GLY A 105 2.48 1.65 -4.18
CA GLY A 105 2.56 2.27 -2.86
C GLY A 105 1.48 1.78 -1.91
N ALA A 106 0.25 1.56 -2.39
CA ALA A 106 -0.84 0.99 -1.61
C ALA A 106 -0.50 -0.44 -1.16
N CYS A 107 0.00 -1.28 -2.07
CA CYS A 107 0.48 -2.64 -1.74
C CYS A 107 1.61 -2.62 -0.70
N TYR A 108 2.58 -1.72 -0.86
CA TYR A 108 3.67 -1.54 0.10
C TYR A 108 3.13 -1.21 1.50
N THR A 109 2.13 -0.33 1.60
CA THR A 109 1.53 0.04 2.90
C THR A 109 0.79 -1.12 3.56
N ILE A 110 0.33 -2.11 2.80
CA ILE A 110 -0.24 -3.35 3.34
C ILE A 110 0.88 -4.31 3.79
N PHE A 111 1.91 -4.52 2.96
CA PHE A 111 2.93 -5.54 3.23
C PHE A 111 3.94 -5.14 4.30
N MET A 112 4.26 -3.85 4.44
CA MET A 112 5.21 -3.36 5.44
C MET A 112 4.83 -3.77 6.88
N PRO A 113 3.61 -3.52 7.38
CA PRO A 113 3.22 -3.97 8.72
C PRO A 113 3.15 -5.50 8.85
N ILE A 114 2.78 -6.21 7.78
CA ILE A 114 2.74 -7.67 7.77
C ILE A 114 4.15 -8.25 7.92
N GLY A 115 5.10 -7.79 7.10
CA GLY A 115 6.51 -8.20 7.18
C GLY A 115 7.12 -7.89 8.54
N TYR A 116 6.81 -6.70 9.10
CA TYR A 116 7.24 -6.34 10.45
C TYR A 116 6.68 -7.29 11.52
N ALA A 117 5.38 -7.61 11.46
CA ALA A 117 4.73 -8.52 12.41
C ALA A 117 5.26 -9.96 12.32
N ILE A 118 5.54 -10.44 11.10
CA ILE A 118 6.14 -11.76 10.86
C ILE A 118 7.55 -11.81 11.45
N GLY A 119 8.38 -10.80 11.17
CA GLY A 119 9.74 -10.71 11.74
C GLY A 119 9.74 -10.70 13.27
N PHE A 120 8.78 -9.97 13.88
CA PHE A 120 8.65 -9.94 15.33
C PHE A 120 8.32 -11.30 15.95
N ARG A 121 7.52 -12.13 15.26
CA ARG A 121 7.11 -13.47 15.73
C ARG A 121 8.17 -14.54 15.48
N LEU A 122 8.85 -14.51 14.33
CA LEU A 122 9.72 -15.61 13.91
C LEU A 122 11.16 -15.49 14.43
N PHE A 123 11.71 -14.29 14.58
CA PHE A 123 13.10 -14.15 15.05
C PHE A 123 13.17 -14.25 16.57
N THR A 124 14.15 -14.99 17.09
CA THR A 124 14.38 -15.15 18.54
C THR A 124 15.30 -14.04 19.09
N LEU A 125 16.28 -13.61 18.30
CA LEU A 125 17.25 -12.55 18.61
C LEU A 125 16.62 -11.15 18.60
N ARG A 126 16.72 -10.41 19.72
CA ARG A 126 16.14 -9.06 19.87
C ARG A 126 16.61 -8.06 18.82
N ALA A 127 17.86 -8.16 18.36
CA ALA A 127 18.43 -7.30 17.32
C ALA A 127 17.71 -7.46 15.96
N HIS A 128 17.22 -8.66 15.65
CA HIS A 128 16.55 -8.96 14.38
C HIS A 128 15.02 -8.80 14.48
N LYS A 129 14.45 -8.82 15.69
CA LYS A 129 12.99 -8.67 15.93
C LYS A 129 12.40 -7.31 15.55
N ARG A 130 13.22 -6.26 15.44
CA ARG A 130 12.76 -4.88 15.22
C ARG A 130 13.38 -4.21 14.01
N ASP A 131 13.88 -4.98 13.05
CA ASP A 131 14.47 -4.41 11.83
C ASP A 131 13.38 -3.93 10.86
N VAL A 132 12.98 -2.67 11.02
CA VAL A 132 12.00 -1.99 10.14
C VAL A 132 12.54 -1.85 8.72
N ASN A 133 13.84 -1.69 8.53
CA ASN A 133 14.45 -1.50 7.22
C ASN A 133 14.36 -2.79 6.40
N ARG A 134 14.58 -3.93 7.04
CA ARG A 134 14.34 -5.24 6.42
C ARG A 134 12.88 -5.41 6.00
N ALA A 135 11.93 -5.17 6.92
CA ALA A 135 10.50 -5.30 6.62
C ALA A 135 10.06 -4.39 5.46
N ARG A 136 10.61 -3.17 5.38
CA ARG A 136 10.39 -2.26 4.25
C ARG A 136 10.91 -2.81 2.93
N ARG A 137 12.13 -3.34 2.91
CA ARG A 137 12.73 -3.92 1.70
C ARG A 137 11.92 -5.10 1.18
N GLU A 138 11.56 -6.05 2.06
CA GLU A 138 10.71 -7.19 1.70
C GLU A 138 9.33 -6.73 1.19
N ALA A 139 8.73 -5.72 1.83
CA ALA A 139 7.46 -5.14 1.39
C ALA A 139 7.55 -4.46 0.02
N TYR A 140 8.65 -3.76 -0.28
CA TYR A 140 8.87 -3.18 -1.62
C TYR A 140 8.97 -4.26 -2.68
N LEU A 141 9.69 -5.36 -2.43
CA LEU A 141 9.80 -6.46 -3.40
C LEU A 141 8.45 -7.12 -3.68
N LEU A 142 7.66 -7.39 -2.63
CA LEU A 142 6.32 -7.95 -2.78
C LEU A 142 5.36 -6.99 -3.50
N ALA A 143 5.41 -5.70 -3.15
CA ALA A 143 4.61 -4.69 -3.83
C ALA A 143 5.01 -4.54 -5.31
N LEU A 144 6.31 -4.59 -5.61
CA LEU A 144 6.83 -4.53 -6.98
C LEU A 144 6.39 -5.74 -7.78
N PHE A 145 6.46 -6.94 -7.19
CA PHE A 145 5.98 -8.18 -7.80
C PHE A 145 4.51 -8.05 -8.23
N LEU A 146 3.63 -7.55 -7.35
CA LEU A 146 2.23 -7.36 -7.66
C LEU A 146 2.01 -6.27 -8.72
N ALA A 147 2.67 -5.12 -8.59
CA ALA A 147 2.52 -4.01 -9.52
C ALA A 147 3.00 -4.39 -10.94
N LEU A 148 4.15 -5.06 -11.06
CA LEU A 148 4.66 -5.54 -12.34
C LEU A 148 3.79 -6.67 -12.91
N SER A 149 3.30 -7.58 -12.07
CA SER A 149 2.35 -8.61 -12.51
C SER A 149 1.06 -7.99 -13.07
N ALA A 150 0.53 -6.96 -12.40
CA ALA A 150 -0.64 -6.22 -12.89
C ALA A 150 -0.33 -5.48 -14.20
N ALA A 151 0.83 -4.84 -14.32
CA ALA A 151 1.27 -4.18 -15.54
C ALA A 151 1.41 -5.17 -16.71
N MET A 152 1.97 -6.36 -16.46
CA MET A 152 2.08 -7.42 -17.46
C MET A 152 0.69 -7.94 -17.89
N ASN A 153 -0.27 -7.99 -16.96
CA ASN A 153 -1.64 -8.37 -17.28
C ASN A 153 -2.31 -7.36 -18.21
N VAL A 154 -2.13 -6.06 -17.93
CA VAL A 154 -2.61 -4.98 -18.81
C VAL A 154 -1.94 -5.05 -20.20
N ALA A 155 -0.66 -5.39 -20.26
CA ALA A 155 0.08 -5.55 -21.51
C ALA A 155 -0.25 -6.86 -22.27
N GLY A 156 -1.10 -7.74 -21.73
CA GLY A 156 -1.39 -9.05 -22.32
C GLY A 156 -0.23 -10.06 -22.24
N LEU A 157 0.78 -9.78 -21.41
CA LEU A 157 1.98 -10.62 -21.21
C LEU A 157 1.88 -11.51 -19.96
N PHE A 158 0.78 -11.47 -19.21
CA PHE A 158 0.65 -12.23 -17.98
C PHE A 158 0.42 -13.71 -18.25
N ASN A 159 1.39 -14.52 -17.86
CA ASN A 159 1.28 -15.96 -17.80
C ASN A 159 2.10 -16.49 -16.61
N LEU A 160 1.89 -17.75 -16.25
CA LEU A 160 2.54 -18.35 -15.07
C LEU A 160 4.08 -18.33 -15.19
N ILE A 161 4.63 -18.58 -16.37
CA ILE A 161 6.07 -18.61 -16.61
C ILE A 161 6.67 -17.23 -16.33
N ASN A 162 6.06 -16.20 -16.90
CA ASN A 162 6.45 -14.80 -16.75
C ASN A 162 6.36 -14.33 -15.29
N ALA A 163 5.32 -14.74 -14.56
CA ALA A 163 5.19 -14.45 -13.13
C ALA A 163 6.29 -15.16 -12.31
N VAL A 164 6.59 -16.42 -12.59
CA VAL A 164 7.67 -17.17 -11.92
C VAL A 164 9.04 -16.56 -12.22
N LEU A 165 9.30 -16.18 -13.47
CA LEU A 165 10.54 -15.50 -13.87
C LEU A 165 10.70 -14.16 -13.14
N LEU A 166 9.64 -13.35 -13.08
CA LEU A 166 9.65 -12.10 -12.34
C LEU A 166 9.96 -12.34 -10.87
N LEU A 167 9.31 -13.31 -10.24
CA LEU A 167 9.57 -13.67 -8.85
C LEU A 167 11.04 -14.08 -8.64
N LEU A 168 11.59 -14.90 -9.54
CA LEU A 168 12.98 -15.35 -9.47
C LEU A 168 13.96 -14.17 -9.60
N ILE A 169 13.71 -13.24 -10.52
CA ILE A 169 14.51 -12.01 -10.66
C ILE A 169 14.51 -11.21 -9.35
N LEU A 170 13.35 -11.05 -8.71
CA LEU A 170 13.24 -10.31 -7.45
C LEU A 170 13.95 -11.01 -6.29
N ILE A 171 13.90 -12.34 -6.24
CA ILE A 171 14.67 -13.14 -5.28
C ILE A 171 16.17 -12.94 -5.51
N LEU A 172 16.63 -12.98 -6.76
CA LEU A 172 18.05 -12.74 -7.07
C LEU A 172 18.49 -11.33 -6.64
N ILE A 173 17.68 -10.31 -6.91
CA ILE A 173 17.94 -8.93 -6.47
C ILE A 173 18.12 -8.88 -4.94
N GLU A 174 17.24 -9.53 -4.19
CA GLU A 174 17.35 -9.60 -2.72
C GLU A 174 18.63 -10.33 -2.28
N LEU A 175 18.95 -11.47 -2.90
CA LEU A 175 20.16 -12.24 -2.60
C LEU A 175 21.43 -11.43 -2.87
N PHE A 176 21.49 -10.71 -3.99
CA PHE A 176 22.63 -9.84 -4.31
C PHE A 176 22.74 -8.66 -3.34
N ALA A 177 21.62 -8.03 -2.96
CA ALA A 177 21.61 -6.96 -1.97
C ALA A 177 22.12 -7.43 -0.60
N LEU A 178 21.75 -8.65 -0.19
CA LEU A 178 22.23 -9.26 1.04
C LEU A 178 23.72 -9.62 0.96
N ALA A 179 24.17 -10.20 -0.15
CA ALA A 179 25.57 -10.57 -0.36
C ALA A 179 26.48 -9.33 -0.33
N HIS A 180 26.09 -8.24 -0.99
CA HIS A 180 26.87 -7.00 -1.00
C HIS A 180 27.03 -6.41 0.41
N LYS A 181 25.98 -6.46 1.24
CA LYS A 181 26.06 -5.99 2.63
C LYS A 181 27.09 -6.77 3.45
N SER A 182 27.19 -8.09 3.26
CA SER A 182 28.15 -8.93 3.99
C SER A 182 29.63 -8.67 3.62
N GLY A 183 29.90 -8.27 2.37
CA GLY A 183 31.26 -7.98 1.92
C GLY A 183 31.81 -6.61 2.34
N SER A 184 30.95 -5.70 2.81
CA SER A 184 31.35 -4.35 3.27
C SER A 184 31.69 -4.29 4.76
N GLU A 185 31.35 -5.32 5.55
CA GLU A 185 31.61 -5.39 6.99
C GLU A 185 32.84 -6.29 7.31
N ALA A 186 33.54 -6.79 6.29
CA ALA A 186 34.77 -7.60 6.38
C ALA A 186 35.99 -6.79 5.94
#